data_AF-A0A3M0WE23-F1
#
_entry.id   AF-A0A3M0WE23-F1
#
_cell.length_a   1.000
_cell.length_b   1.000
_cell.length_c   1.000
_cell.angle_alpha   90.00
_cell.angle_beta   90.00
_cell.angle_gamma   90.00
#
_symmetry.space_group_name_H-M   'P 1'
#
loop_
_entity.id
_entity.type
_entity.pdbx_description
1 polymer ?
#
loop_
_entity_poly.entity_id
_entity_poly.type
_entity_poly.pdbx_seq_one_letter_code
_entity_poly.pdbx_strand_id
1 'polypeptide(L)'
;MILVVRIAGKVAQKKRDIETMNRLKIRKKFSATVIDEKDKVRMGMVHSVKHCVAFGKVKEDFLKKMEKRKKGDVYFLHPPRGGLKSAKDPYPKGVLGEHKDITNLVGRML
;
A
#
# COMPACT_ATOMS: atom_id res chain seq x y z
N MET A 1 -7.10 10.48 5.17
CA MET A 1 -6.48 9.99 3.91
C MET A 1 -5.89 8.63 4.18
N ILE A 2 -6.12 7.68 3.28
CA ILE A 2 -5.58 6.32 3.40
C ILE A 2 -4.50 6.13 2.36
N LEU A 3 -3.33 5.71 2.81
CA LEU A 3 -2.25 5.27 1.93
C LEU A 3 -2.36 3.76 1.76
N VAL A 4 -2.31 3.30 0.51
CA VAL A 4 -2.32 1.87 0.15
C VAL A 4 -1.00 1.55 -0.52
N VAL A 5 -0.29 0.53 -0.03
CA VAL A 5 1.00 0.06 -0.53
C VAL A 5 0.89 -1.40 -0.95
N ARG A 6 1.34 -1.71 -2.16
CA ARG A 6 1.41 -3.10 -2.61
C ARG A 6 2.67 -3.79 -2.11
N ILE A 7 2.50 -4.90 -1.38
CA ILE A 7 3.61 -5.68 -0.82
C ILE A 7 3.81 -6.97 -1.63
N ALA A 8 2.72 -7.64 -1.98
CA ALA A 8 2.76 -8.90 -2.71
C ALA A 8 3.12 -8.74 -4.21
N GLY A 9 3.76 -9.77 -4.76
CA GLY A 9 4.06 -9.87 -6.20
C GLY A 9 2.84 -10.14 -7.07
N LYS A 10 3.06 -10.41 -8.36
CA LYS A 10 1.99 -10.79 -9.32
C LYS A 10 1.80 -12.30 -9.44
N VAL A 11 2.87 -13.08 -9.30
CA VAL A 11 2.92 -14.50 -9.72
C VAL A 11 1.88 -15.37 -9.03
N ALA A 12 1.70 -15.24 -7.71
CA ALA A 12 0.77 -16.08 -6.94
C ALA A 12 -0.64 -15.50 -6.80
N GLN A 13 -0.97 -14.41 -7.52
CA GLN A 13 -2.21 -13.67 -7.31
C GLN A 13 -3.31 -14.04 -8.30
N LYS A 14 -4.55 -14.07 -7.82
CA LYS A 14 -5.72 -14.33 -8.68
C LYS A 14 -5.87 -13.19 -9.70
N LYS A 15 -6.35 -13.51 -10.91
CA LYS A 15 -6.58 -12.51 -11.97
C LYS A 15 -7.47 -11.35 -11.49
N ARG A 16 -8.49 -11.63 -10.68
CA ARG A 16 -9.39 -10.62 -10.08
C ARG A 16 -8.65 -9.63 -9.18
N ASP A 17 -7.73 -10.13 -8.34
CA ASP A 17 -6.94 -9.29 -7.44
C ASP A 17 -5.94 -8.43 -8.22
N ILE A 18 -5.33 -9.00 -9.27
CA ILE A 18 -4.45 -8.27 -10.18
C ILE A 18 -5.20 -7.14 -10.87
N GLU A 19 -6.41 -7.40 -11.35
CA GLU A 19 -7.24 -6.40 -12.00
C GLU A 19 -7.64 -5.27 -11.03
N THR A 20 -8.03 -5.62 -9.80
CA THR A 20 -8.36 -4.65 -8.75
C THR A 20 -7.16 -3.76 -8.43
N MET A 21 -5.97 -4.35 -8.26
CA MET A 21 -4.73 -3.61 -8.08
C MET A 21 -4.38 -2.71 -9.28
N ASN A 22 -4.65 -3.16 -10.51
CA ASN A 22 -4.44 -2.35 -11.71
C ASN A 22 -5.39 -1.14 -11.77
N ARG A 23 -6.66 -1.30 -11.36
CA ARG A 23 -7.66 -0.23 -11.26
C ARG A 23 -7.28 0.80 -10.18
N LEU A 24 -6.74 0.33 -9.06
CA LEU A 24 -6.18 1.18 -8.00
C LEU A 24 -4.84 1.82 -8.35
N LYS A 25 -4.31 1.60 -9.56
CA LYS A 25 -3.01 2.10 -10.08
C LYS A 25 -1.76 1.53 -9.37
N ILE A 26 -1.88 0.50 -8.52
CA ILE A 26 -0.77 -0.15 -7.80
C ILE A 26 -0.21 -1.40 -8.53
N ARG A 27 0.38 -1.17 -9.71
CA ARG A 27 0.76 -2.23 -10.65
C ARG A 27 2.02 -3.03 -10.24
N LYS A 28 2.95 -2.43 -9.50
CA LYS A 28 4.26 -3.03 -9.16
C LYS A 28 4.41 -3.19 -7.64
N LYS A 29 5.32 -4.05 -7.18
CA LYS A 29 5.68 -4.12 -5.76
C LYS A 29 6.20 -2.74 -5.30
N PHE A 30 5.87 -2.38 -4.07
CA PHE A 30 6.24 -1.10 -3.45
C PHE A 30 5.73 0.13 -4.21
N SER A 31 4.67 -0.03 -5.00
CA SER A 31 3.88 1.10 -5.48
C SER A 31 2.80 1.44 -4.47
N ALA A 32 2.57 2.73 -4.28
CA ALA A 32 1.58 3.23 -3.34
C ALA A 32 0.67 4.29 -3.96
N THR A 33 -0.57 4.32 -3.50
CA THR A 33 -1.59 5.28 -3.93
C THR A 33 -2.31 5.82 -2.71
N VAL A 34 -2.63 7.11 -2.75
CA VAL A 34 -3.43 7.78 -1.71
C VAL A 34 -4.88 7.77 -2.15
N ILE A 35 -5.77 7.42 -1.22
CA ILE A 35 -7.22 7.34 -1.43
C ILE A 35 -7.90 8.12 -0.33
N ASP A 36 -8.98 8.80 -0.67
CA ASP A 36 -9.84 9.50 0.28
C ASP A 36 -10.75 8.53 1.04
N GLU A 37 -10.91 8.74 2.35
CA GLU A 37 -11.79 7.92 3.20
C GLU A 37 -13.26 7.99 2.77
N LYS A 38 -13.65 9.06 2.06
CA LYS A 38 -15.02 9.28 1.59
C LYS A 38 -15.40 8.40 0.40
N ASP A 39 -14.41 7.91 -0.35
CA ASP A 39 -14.66 7.07 -1.53
C ASP A 39 -14.89 5.60 -1.11
N LYS A 40 -16.16 5.28 -0.84
CA LYS A 40 -16.60 3.93 -0.43
C LYS A 40 -16.25 2.87 -1.48
N VAL A 41 -16.26 3.21 -2.77
CA VAL A 41 -16.01 2.26 -3.85
C VAL A 41 -14.55 1.82 -3.83
N ARG A 42 -13.63 2.77 -3.77
CA ARG A 42 -12.19 2.47 -3.70
C ARG A 42 -11.83 1.79 -2.39
N MET A 43 -12.48 2.16 -1.30
CA MET A 43 -12.32 1.45 -0.02
C MET A 43 -12.77 0.00 -0.08
N GLY A 44 -13.90 -0.30 -0.74
CA GLY A 44 -14.33 -1.67 -1.01
C GLY A 44 -13.31 -2.47 -1.83
N MET A 45 -12.71 -1.83 -2.85
CA MET A 45 -11.62 -2.43 -3.63
C MET A 45 -10.37 -2.74 -2.79
N VAL A 46 -10.02 -1.87 -1.84
CA VAL A 46 -8.87 -2.11 -0.94
C VAL A 46 -9.15 -3.29 0.00
N HIS A 47 -10.37 -3.38 0.53
CA HIS A 47 -10.77 -4.47 1.43
C HIS A 47 -10.74 -5.83 0.74
N SER A 48 -11.09 -5.90 -0.56
CA SER A 48 -11.03 -7.15 -1.31
C SER A 48 -9.59 -7.66 -1.53
N VAL A 49 -8.60 -6.75 -1.63
CA VAL A 49 -7.18 -7.09 -1.82
C VAL A 49 -6.31 -6.98 -0.57
N LYS A 50 -6.92 -6.93 0.63
CA LYS A 50 -6.22 -6.76 1.92
C LYS A 50 -5.11 -7.79 2.18
N HIS A 51 -5.20 -8.97 1.59
CA HIS A 51 -4.18 -10.03 1.68
C HIS A 51 -2.93 -9.75 0.82
N CYS A 52 -2.93 -8.69 0.02
CA CYS A 52 -1.80 -8.33 -0.86
C CYS A 52 -1.18 -6.97 -0.57
N VAL A 53 -1.97 -6.10 0.08
CA VAL A 53 -1.65 -4.70 0.29
C VAL A 53 -1.62 -4.39 1.77
N ALA A 54 -0.81 -3.39 2.14
CA ALA A 54 -0.90 -2.74 3.43
C ALA A 54 -1.60 -1.39 3.23
N PHE A 55 -2.55 -1.05 4.10
CA PHE A 55 -3.19 0.25 4.06
C PHE A 55 -3.37 0.84 5.45
N GLY A 56 -3.38 2.16 5.56
CA GLY A 56 -3.52 2.85 6.84
C GLY A 56 -3.64 4.35 6.68
N LYS A 57 -4.04 5.02 7.77
CA LYS A 57 -4.18 6.47 7.81
C LYS A 57 -2.81 7.15 7.81
N VAL A 58 -2.68 8.22 7.04
CA VAL A 58 -1.43 8.98 6.92
C VAL A 58 -1.71 10.47 7.14
N LYS A 59 -0.80 11.14 7.85
CA LYS A 59 -0.81 12.59 8.08
C LYS A 59 -0.29 13.36 6.87
N GLU A 60 -0.79 14.57 6.66
CA GLU A 60 -0.42 15.44 5.55
C GLU A 60 1.09 15.77 5.54
N ASP A 61 1.70 15.95 6.71
CA ASP A 61 3.15 16.19 6.84
C ASP A 61 4.00 15.09 6.21
N PHE A 62 3.51 13.86 6.26
CA PHE A 62 4.22 12.70 5.72
C PHE A 62 4.09 12.62 4.20
N LEU A 63 2.96 13.08 3.64
CA LEU A 63 2.77 13.14 2.18
C LEU A 63 3.77 14.10 1.53
N LYS A 64 4.04 15.26 2.16
CA LYS A 64 5.07 16.20 1.70
C LYS A 64 6.45 15.55 1.58
N LYS A 65 6.81 14.68 2.54
CA LYS A 65 8.08 13.92 2.49
C LYS A 65 8.12 12.91 1.34
N MET A 66 6.97 12.40 0.92
CA MET A 66 6.82 11.42 -0.16
C MET A 66 6.75 12.05 -1.56
N GLU A 67 6.58 13.36 -1.70
CA GLU A 67 6.37 14.04 -2.99
C GLU A 67 7.49 13.76 -4.00
N LYS A 68 8.75 13.68 -3.54
CA LYS A 68 9.91 13.36 -4.39
C LYS A 68 9.81 11.99 -5.08
N ARG A 69 8.99 11.09 -4.56
CA ARG A 69 8.76 9.72 -5.08
C ARG A 69 7.50 9.61 -5.91
N LYS A 70 6.73 10.69 -6.04
CA LYS A 70 5.49 10.75 -6.81
C LYS A 70 5.81 10.81 -8.30
N LYS A 71 5.19 9.93 -9.08
CA LYS A 71 5.23 9.97 -10.55
C LYS A 71 3.81 9.79 -11.07
N GLY A 72 3.16 10.90 -11.41
CA GLY A 72 1.72 10.96 -11.66
C GLY A 72 0.93 10.75 -10.36
N ASP A 73 -0.04 9.85 -10.37
CA ASP A 73 -0.89 9.56 -9.20
C ASP A 73 -0.35 8.46 -8.27
N VAL A 74 0.85 7.95 -8.55
CA VAL A 74 1.43 6.79 -7.87
C VAL A 74 2.77 7.19 -7.26
N TYR A 75 3.00 6.73 -6.03
CA TYR A 75 4.28 6.84 -5.34
C TYR A 75 5.07 5.55 -5.55
N PHE A 76 6.29 5.66 -6.07
CA PHE A 76 7.20 4.54 -6.22
C PHE A 76 8.19 4.53 -5.05
N LEU A 77 7.94 3.64 -4.12
CA LEU A 77 8.72 3.53 -2.89
C LEU A 77 9.94 2.61 -3.08
N HIS A 78 10.99 2.87 -2.32
CA HIS A 78 12.11 1.93 -2.23
C HIS A 78 11.69 0.71 -1.41
N PRO A 79 12.30 -0.47 -1.61
CA PRO A 79 12.14 -1.57 -0.66
C PRO A 79 12.42 -1.12 0.78
N PRO A 80 11.75 -1.71 1.78
CA PRO A 80 11.90 -1.29 3.17
C PRO A 80 13.30 -1.61 3.69
N ARG A 81 14.00 -0.60 4.19
CA ARG A 81 15.28 -0.76 4.88
C ARG A 81 15.06 -1.58 6.16
N GLY A 82 15.89 -2.60 6.37
CA GLY A 82 15.73 -3.56 7.48
C GLY A 82 14.70 -4.66 7.22
N GLY A 83 14.16 -4.76 6.00
CA GLY A 83 13.26 -5.84 5.59
C GLY A 83 11.85 -5.73 6.17
N LEU A 84 11.09 -6.82 6.01
CA LEU A 84 9.72 -6.97 6.49
C LEU A 84 9.70 -8.08 7.55
N LYS A 85 8.90 -7.93 8.61
CA LYS A 85 8.69 -9.01 9.61
C LYS A 85 8.15 -10.27 8.93
N SER A 86 7.01 -10.12 8.25
CA SER A 86 6.45 -11.14 7.37
C SER A 86 5.62 -10.48 6.29
N ALA A 87 5.91 -10.79 5.03
CA ALA A 87 5.17 -10.33 3.86
C ALA A 87 3.94 -11.19 3.53
N LYS A 88 3.68 -12.24 4.32
CA LYS A 88 2.59 -13.21 4.13
C LYS A 88 1.51 -13.10 5.20
N ASP A 89 1.87 -12.64 6.38
CA ASP A 89 0.96 -12.55 7.52
C ASP A 89 0.28 -11.17 7.61
N PRO A 90 -0.97 -11.13 8.11
CA PRO A 90 -1.64 -9.88 8.42
C PRO A 90 -1.00 -9.18 9.63
N TYR A 91 -1.13 -7.84 9.68
CA TYR A 91 -0.80 -7.06 10.86
C TYR A 91 -1.65 -7.53 12.06
N PRO A 92 -1.09 -7.66 13.29
CA PRO A 92 0.21 -7.17 13.75
C PRO A 92 1.39 -8.13 13.58
N LYS A 93 1.15 -9.41 13.24
CA LYS A 93 2.22 -10.41 13.08
C LYS A 93 3.07 -10.14 11.84
N GLY A 94 2.44 -9.73 10.73
CA GLY A 94 3.09 -9.28 9.50
C GLY A 94 2.73 -7.85 9.15
N VAL A 95 2.68 -7.56 7.85
CA VAL A 95 2.47 -6.19 7.33
C VAL A 95 1.21 -6.03 6.48
N LEU A 96 0.50 -7.11 6.14
CA LEU A 96 -0.65 -7.07 5.25
C LEU A 96 -1.91 -6.55 5.96
N GLY A 97 -2.82 -5.96 5.19
CA GLY A 97 -4.11 -5.45 5.66
C GLY A 97 -4.02 -4.06 6.28
N GLU A 98 -4.93 -3.80 7.23
CA GLU A 98 -4.99 -2.54 7.94
C GLU A 98 -3.81 -2.43 8.92
N HIS A 99 -2.98 -1.42 8.70
CA HIS A 99 -1.73 -1.23 9.43
C HIS A 99 -1.78 0.10 10.20
N LYS A 100 -1.88 0.01 11.53
CA LYS A 100 -1.93 1.20 12.40
C LYS A 100 -0.67 2.07 12.24
N ASP A 101 0.49 1.43 12.14
CA ASP A 101 1.79 2.13 12.03
C ASP A 101 2.32 2.23 10.59
N ILE A 102 1.45 2.46 9.59
CA ILE A 102 1.87 2.46 8.18
C ILE A 102 2.93 3.53 7.88
N THR A 103 2.90 4.64 8.62
CA THR A 103 3.90 5.72 8.51
C THR A 103 5.31 5.21 8.81
N ASN A 104 5.48 4.32 9.79
CA ASN A 104 6.78 3.74 10.13
C ASN A 104 7.26 2.79 9.04
N LEU A 105 6.35 1.99 8.46
CA LEU A 105 6.67 1.09 7.35
C LEU A 105 7.15 1.88 6.13
N VAL A 106 6.40 2.90 5.73
CA VAL A 106 6.73 3.73 4.57
C VAL A 106 7.94 4.62 4.85
N GLY A 107 8.16 5.02 6.10
CA GLY A 107 9.37 5.74 6.51
C GLY A 107 10.66 4.98 6.22
N ARG A 108 10.63 3.64 6.33
CA ARG A 108 11.77 2.77 5.96
C ARG A 108 11.92 2.60 4.45
N MET A 109 10.90 2.96 3.67
CA MET A 109 10.86 2.84 2.21
C MET A 109 11.20 4.16 1.48
N LEU A 110 11.50 5.23 2.23
CA LEU A 110 11.91 6.53 1.67
C LEU A 110 13.39 6.61 1.28
#